data_AF-A0A1V6PC92-F1
#
_entry.id   AF-A0A1V6PC92-F1
#
_cell.length_a   1.000
_cell.length_b   1.000
_cell.length_c   1.000
_cell.angle_alpha   90.00
_cell.angle_beta   90.00
_cell.angle_gamma   90.00
#
_symmetry.space_group_name_H-M   'P 1'
#
loop_
_entity.id
_entity.type
_entity.pdbx_description
1 polymer ?
#
loop_
_entity_poly.entity_id
_entity_poly.type
_entity_poly.pdbx_seq_one_letter_code
_entity_poly.pdbx_strand_id
1 'polypeptide(L)'
;MALEQSLQVLPVLYLGLSGLAFALSLHAPKQGQRLALLPLILMPAFLSLSAVQSVSFAPGLSLVWGQAITGYVWHTISTLHLEKIPPPYLAVPGSALGFDLGYFRRIWLNPRLIRTHSTDPASPEPPTKQYQSRGVFLVLQGSKLFMYYIIQTKIFPALFDEVVIDILPSEVAPYQQSLWRPLDGFTARECLNVTFVTLSSFWTTFVYLDGTNALMAAFFVTIGLDDPEDWPPLFGNLSQATGLRNFWSKFWHTLPMKPYKSIGEFVSFRVFRWSPRSFAHKSTIALVAFGLSGLSHAFVDWQRGGPDWHLHIYWFLLNFLGCMGESLFVKVLRHLAWRADRERDLRTLEKSWLGRSVGYVWVCVFFFWTVPMWRFPDIHRQSLVFQKMRQLLSSMEIV
;
A
#
# COMPACT_ATOMS: atom_id res chain seq x y z
N MET A 1 -1.59 -19.36 28.46
CA MET A 1 -2.08 -20.27 27.39
C MET A 1 -3.53 -20.01 26.96
N ALA A 2 -4.58 -20.38 27.72
CA ALA A 2 -5.98 -20.16 27.27
C ALA A 2 -6.38 -18.66 27.15
N LEU A 3 -5.90 -17.81 28.07
CA LEU A 3 -6.11 -16.37 28.00
C LEU A 3 -5.39 -15.72 26.81
N GLU A 4 -4.15 -16.12 26.53
CA GLU A 4 -3.39 -15.62 25.37
C GLU A 4 -4.03 -16.03 24.04
N GLN A 5 -4.50 -17.28 23.94
CA GLN A 5 -5.25 -17.75 22.76
C GLN A 5 -6.56 -16.95 22.58
N SER A 6 -7.27 -16.63 23.66
CA SER A 6 -8.48 -15.81 23.59
C SER A 6 -8.21 -14.37 23.10
N LEU A 7 -7.05 -13.80 23.45
CA LEU A 7 -6.65 -12.45 23.03
C LEU A 7 -6.25 -12.39 21.54
N GLN A 8 -5.75 -13.49 20.98
CA GLN A 8 -5.37 -13.56 19.55
C GLN A 8 -6.58 -13.54 18.60
N VAL A 9 -7.75 -13.98 19.07
CA VAL A 9 -8.98 -14.03 18.26
C VAL A 9 -9.73 -12.69 18.26
N LEU A 10 -9.47 -11.86 19.27
CA LEU A 10 -10.17 -10.59 19.49
C LEU A 10 -10.14 -9.61 18.29
N PRO A 11 -8.99 -9.40 17.60
CA PRO A 11 -8.93 -8.54 16.41
C PRO A 11 -9.86 -9.02 15.29
N VAL A 12 -9.96 -10.34 15.12
CA VAL A 12 -10.80 -10.97 14.08
C VAL A 12 -12.28 -10.80 14.42
N LEU A 13 -12.66 -10.97 15.69
CA LEU A 13 -14.04 -10.76 16.16
C LEU A 13 -14.48 -9.32 15.97
N TYR A 14 -13.63 -8.35 16.31
CA TYR A 14 -13.91 -6.94 16.08
C TYR A 14 -14.08 -6.60 14.60
N LEU A 15 -13.26 -7.18 13.72
CA LEU A 15 -13.44 -7.03 12.27
C LEU A 15 -14.76 -7.68 11.82
N GLY A 16 -15.13 -8.84 12.36
CA GLY A 16 -16.42 -9.50 12.08
C GLY A 16 -17.63 -8.64 12.48
N LEU A 17 -17.59 -8.01 13.66
CA LEU A 17 -18.62 -7.07 14.11
C LEU A 17 -18.71 -5.84 13.21
N SER A 18 -17.56 -5.29 12.81
CA SER A 18 -17.51 -4.21 11.83
C SER A 18 -18.12 -4.63 10.49
N GLY A 19 -17.81 -5.83 10.02
CA GLY A 19 -18.35 -6.41 8.79
C GLY A 19 -19.85 -6.59 8.82
N LEU A 20 -20.42 -7.04 9.94
CA LEU A 20 -21.86 -7.15 10.12
C LEU A 20 -22.54 -5.76 10.01
N ALA A 21 -21.99 -4.75 10.69
CA ALA A 21 -22.49 -3.38 10.61
C ALA A 21 -22.36 -2.81 9.18
N PHE A 22 -21.27 -3.12 8.48
CA PHE A 22 -21.08 -2.76 7.08
C PHE A 22 -22.17 -3.39 6.20
N ALA A 23 -22.45 -4.68 6.42
CA ALA A 23 -23.44 -5.44 5.66
C ALA A 23 -24.84 -4.83 5.81
N LEU A 24 -25.22 -4.48 7.04
CA LEU A 24 -26.48 -3.78 7.34
C LEU A 24 -26.53 -2.39 6.68
N SER A 25 -25.43 -1.64 6.72
CA SER A 25 -25.34 -0.31 6.09
C SER A 25 -25.45 -0.39 4.56
N LEU A 26 -24.86 -1.40 3.94
CA LEU A 26 -24.92 -1.59 2.49
C LEU A 26 -26.38 -1.76 1.99
N HIS A 27 -27.21 -2.45 2.78
CA HIS A 27 -28.62 -2.69 2.48
C HIS A 27 -29.54 -1.53 2.92
N ALA A 28 -29.02 -0.50 3.59
CA ALA A 28 -29.82 0.66 3.99
C ALA A 28 -30.18 1.52 2.76
N PRO A 29 -31.47 1.82 2.51
CA PRO A 29 -31.93 2.53 1.32
C PRO A 29 -31.62 4.02 1.32
N LYS A 30 -31.44 4.64 2.50
CA LYS A 30 -31.20 6.09 2.63
C LYS A 30 -29.76 6.39 3.04
N GLN A 31 -29.15 7.37 2.38
CA GLN A 31 -27.80 7.83 2.69
C GLN A 31 -27.62 8.28 4.15
N GLY A 32 -28.64 8.91 4.74
CA GLY A 32 -28.62 9.31 6.15
C GLY A 32 -28.55 8.12 7.12
N GLN A 33 -29.18 6.99 6.79
CA GLN A 33 -29.11 5.77 7.60
C GLN A 33 -27.72 5.14 7.50
N ARG A 34 -27.12 5.12 6.29
CA ARG A 34 -25.74 4.65 6.11
C ARG A 34 -24.77 5.44 6.99
N LEU A 35 -24.95 6.76 7.05
CA LEU A 35 -24.11 7.64 7.88
C LEU A 35 -24.30 7.39 9.37
N ALA A 36 -25.54 7.16 9.82
CA ALA A 36 -25.84 6.84 11.21
C ALA A 36 -25.21 5.50 11.66
N LEU A 37 -25.03 4.55 10.74
CA LEU A 37 -24.40 3.26 11.01
C LEU A 37 -22.86 3.32 10.97
N LEU A 38 -22.27 4.39 10.46
CA LEU A 38 -20.81 4.52 10.31
C LEU A 38 -20.05 4.33 11.65
N PRO A 39 -20.47 4.89 12.80
CA PRO A 39 -19.80 4.65 14.08
C PRO A 39 -19.78 3.16 14.47
N LEU A 40 -20.86 2.41 14.17
CA LEU A 40 -20.94 0.98 14.44
C LEU A 40 -20.02 0.14 13.55
N ILE A 41 -19.55 0.70 12.44
CA ILE A 41 -18.54 0.07 11.58
C ILE A 41 -17.14 0.47 12.05
N LEU A 42 -16.91 1.76 12.31
CA LEU A 42 -15.59 2.31 12.61
C LEU A 42 -15.11 1.98 14.02
N MET A 43 -15.98 1.94 15.03
CA MET A 43 -15.56 1.62 16.39
C MET A 43 -15.00 0.19 16.50
N PRO A 44 -15.66 -0.87 16.01
CA PRO A 44 -15.07 -2.21 16.02
C PRO A 44 -13.83 -2.29 15.13
N ALA A 45 -13.77 -1.61 13.98
CA ALA A 45 -12.55 -1.56 13.17
C ALA A 45 -11.37 -0.94 13.94
N PHE A 46 -11.61 0.14 14.70
CA PHE A 46 -10.61 0.75 15.57
C PHE A 46 -10.19 -0.20 16.70
N LEU A 47 -11.13 -0.91 17.33
CA LEU A 47 -10.82 -1.90 18.36
C LEU A 47 -9.95 -3.04 17.80
N SER A 48 -10.26 -3.54 16.59
CA SER A 48 -9.44 -4.52 15.87
C SER A 48 -8.01 -4.02 15.67
N LEU A 49 -7.86 -2.74 15.35
CA LEU A 49 -6.55 -2.12 15.18
C LEU A 49 -5.82 -1.87 16.52
N SER A 50 -6.52 -1.47 17.58
CA SER A 50 -5.88 -1.31 18.90
C SER A 50 -5.35 -2.65 19.46
N ALA A 51 -5.94 -3.76 19.02
CA ALA A 51 -5.49 -5.11 19.33
C ALA A 51 -4.46 -5.66 18.33
N VAL A 52 -3.83 -4.80 17.51
CA VAL A 52 -2.85 -5.22 16.48
C VAL A 52 -1.66 -5.99 17.04
N GLN A 53 -1.24 -5.67 18.27
CA GLN A 53 -0.13 -6.35 18.94
C GLN A 53 -0.49 -7.80 19.34
N SER A 54 -1.79 -8.09 19.49
CA SER A 54 -2.29 -9.44 19.75
C SER A 54 -2.22 -10.35 18.52
N VAL A 55 -2.02 -9.79 17.31
CA VAL A 55 -1.79 -10.54 16.05
C VAL A 55 -0.29 -10.81 15.87
N SER A 56 0.29 -11.65 16.73
CA SER A 56 1.74 -11.88 16.78
C SER A 56 2.18 -13.28 16.34
N PHE A 57 1.29 -14.09 15.76
CA PHE A 57 1.60 -15.49 15.43
C PHE A 57 2.67 -15.66 14.34
N ALA A 58 2.94 -14.62 13.54
CA ALA A 58 4.02 -14.61 12.56
C ALA A 58 4.66 -13.22 12.47
N PRO A 59 5.99 -13.13 12.22
CA PRO A 59 6.67 -11.85 11.98
C PRO A 59 6.00 -11.06 10.85
N GLY A 60 5.84 -9.74 11.05
CA GLY A 60 5.26 -8.85 10.05
C GLY A 60 3.73 -8.91 9.91
N LEU A 61 3.05 -9.94 10.45
CA LEU A 61 1.62 -10.08 10.26
C LEU A 61 0.81 -8.99 10.97
N SER A 62 1.21 -8.59 12.18
CA SER A 62 0.61 -7.44 12.87
C SER A 62 0.68 -6.16 12.02
N LEU A 63 1.76 -5.96 11.26
CA LEU A 63 1.88 -4.82 10.34
C LEU A 63 0.88 -4.96 9.19
N VAL A 64 0.83 -6.13 8.54
CA VAL A 64 -0.11 -6.40 7.44
C VAL A 64 -1.56 -6.24 7.89
N TRP A 65 -1.90 -6.77 9.07
CA TRP A 65 -3.23 -6.64 9.68
C TRP A 65 -3.57 -5.17 9.90
N GLY A 66 -2.69 -4.40 10.55
CA GLY A 66 -2.93 -2.98 10.79
C GLY A 66 -3.13 -2.18 9.49
N GLN A 67 -2.33 -2.45 8.47
CA GLN A 67 -2.49 -1.82 7.15
C GLN A 67 -3.79 -2.25 6.46
N ALA A 68 -4.19 -3.52 6.58
CA ALA A 68 -5.45 -4.01 6.03
C ALA A 68 -6.66 -3.32 6.69
N ILE A 69 -6.65 -3.16 8.02
CA ILE A 69 -7.73 -2.49 8.76
C ILE A 69 -7.83 -1.01 8.40
N THR A 70 -6.71 -0.29 8.32
CA THR A 70 -6.72 1.12 7.88
C THR A 70 -7.22 1.26 6.44
N GLY A 71 -6.79 0.36 5.53
CA GLY A 71 -7.33 0.27 4.17
C GLY A 71 -8.84 0.00 4.15
N TYR A 72 -9.32 -0.91 5.01
CA TYR A 72 -10.73 -1.24 5.16
C TYR A 72 -11.58 -0.05 5.67
N VAL A 73 -11.03 0.76 6.59
CA VAL A 73 -11.69 2.00 7.04
C VAL A 73 -11.91 2.97 5.87
N TRP A 74 -10.87 3.23 5.07
CA TRP A 74 -11.00 4.11 3.92
C TRP A 74 -11.91 3.54 2.83
N HIS A 75 -11.83 2.23 2.61
CA HIS A 75 -12.76 1.50 1.74
C HIS A 75 -14.21 1.68 2.20
N THR A 76 -14.49 1.51 3.48
CA THR A 76 -15.83 1.68 4.06
C THR A 76 -16.37 3.08 3.83
N ILE A 77 -15.57 4.10 4.17
CA ILE A 77 -15.97 5.50 3.99
C ILE A 77 -16.24 5.79 2.51
N SER A 78 -15.35 5.38 1.62
CA SER A 78 -15.51 5.57 0.18
C SER A 78 -16.76 4.88 -0.34
N THR A 79 -16.89 3.59 -0.06
CA THR A 79 -17.92 2.69 -0.63
C THR A 79 -19.32 3.05 -0.17
N LEU A 80 -19.50 3.35 1.12
CA LEU A 80 -20.83 3.63 1.67
C LEU A 80 -21.25 5.10 1.50
N HIS A 81 -20.30 6.03 1.39
CA HIS A 81 -20.61 7.46 1.42
C HIS A 81 -20.31 8.24 0.14
N LEU A 82 -19.35 7.80 -0.65
CA LEU A 82 -18.87 8.55 -1.82
C LEU A 82 -19.17 7.83 -3.14
N GLU A 83 -19.05 6.50 -3.16
CA GLU A 83 -19.40 5.68 -4.29
C GLU A 83 -20.92 5.53 -4.40
N LYS A 84 -21.45 5.64 -5.62
CA LYS A 84 -22.86 5.44 -5.91
C LYS A 84 -23.16 3.96 -6.12
N ILE A 85 -22.87 3.15 -5.11
CA ILE A 85 -23.17 1.72 -5.17
C ILE A 85 -24.69 1.53 -5.04
N PRO A 86 -25.34 0.92 -6.07
CA PRO A 86 -26.78 0.71 -6.02
C PRO A 86 -27.14 -0.22 -4.84
N PRO A 87 -28.31 -0.05 -4.22
CA PRO A 87 -28.80 -1.08 -3.31
C PRO A 87 -28.92 -2.40 -4.07
N PRO A 88 -28.72 -3.56 -3.40
CA PRO A 88 -28.94 -4.85 -4.02
C PRO A 88 -30.35 -4.91 -4.61
N TYR A 89 -30.51 -5.56 -5.77
CA TYR A 89 -31.82 -5.82 -6.33
C TYR A 89 -32.67 -6.58 -5.30
N LEU A 90 -33.98 -6.28 -5.26
CA LEU A 90 -34.93 -6.89 -4.32
C LEU A 90 -34.70 -8.40 -4.22
N ALA A 91 -34.58 -8.85 -2.97
CA ALA A 91 -34.15 -10.18 -2.54
C ALA A 91 -34.63 -11.32 -3.46
N VAL A 92 -33.72 -12.26 -3.72
CA VAL A 92 -34.08 -13.61 -4.18
C VAL A 92 -35.19 -14.13 -3.23
N PRO A 93 -36.35 -14.58 -3.75
CA PRO A 93 -37.42 -15.13 -2.92
C PRO A 93 -36.87 -16.29 -2.08
N GLY A 94 -36.86 -16.15 -0.75
CA GLY A 94 -36.42 -17.22 0.17
C GLY A 94 -35.29 -16.87 1.14
N SER A 95 -34.65 -15.69 1.05
CA SER A 95 -33.68 -15.28 2.10
C SER A 95 -34.44 -14.83 3.35
N ALA A 96 -34.29 -15.57 4.47
CA ALA A 96 -34.98 -15.29 5.73
C ALA A 96 -34.62 -13.94 6.38
N LEU A 97 -33.58 -13.24 5.88
CA LEU A 97 -33.03 -12.01 6.43
C LEU A 97 -33.09 -10.79 5.48
N GLY A 98 -33.63 -10.94 4.26
CA GLY A 98 -33.58 -9.86 3.25
C GLY A 98 -32.14 -9.44 2.90
N PHE A 99 -31.19 -10.38 3.01
CA PHE A 99 -29.75 -10.14 2.99
C PHE A 99 -29.09 -10.90 1.83
N ASP A 100 -28.49 -10.18 0.89
CA ASP A 100 -27.70 -10.79 -0.19
C ASP A 100 -26.24 -10.96 0.25
N LEU A 101 -25.93 -12.15 0.78
CA LEU A 101 -24.59 -12.54 1.22
C LEU A 101 -23.58 -12.53 0.06
N GLY A 102 -24.02 -12.84 -1.16
CA GLY A 102 -23.17 -12.82 -2.35
C GLY A 102 -22.77 -11.40 -2.73
N TYR A 103 -23.73 -10.47 -2.70
CA TYR A 103 -23.49 -9.05 -2.92
C TYR A 103 -22.57 -8.44 -1.87
N PHE A 104 -22.83 -8.71 -0.58
CA PHE A 104 -21.96 -8.28 0.51
C PHE A 104 -20.53 -8.77 0.33
N ARG A 105 -20.33 -10.07 0.05
CA ARG A 105 -18.99 -10.66 -0.15
C ARG A 105 -18.20 -9.94 -1.23
N ARG A 106 -18.84 -9.63 -2.36
CA ARG A 106 -18.20 -8.95 -3.50
C ARG A 106 -17.71 -7.54 -3.19
N ILE A 107 -18.25 -6.89 -2.15
CA ILE A 107 -17.97 -5.49 -1.82
C ILE A 107 -17.12 -5.37 -0.56
N TRP A 108 -17.39 -6.15 0.49
CA TRP A 108 -16.86 -5.90 1.84
C TRP A 108 -15.33 -5.82 1.91
N LEU A 109 -14.62 -6.82 1.38
CA LEU A 109 -13.14 -6.87 1.37
C LEU A 109 -12.57 -6.65 -0.04
N ASN A 110 -13.29 -5.91 -0.88
CA ASN A 110 -12.88 -5.58 -2.25
C ASN A 110 -12.62 -4.07 -2.40
N PRO A 111 -11.49 -3.55 -1.87
CA PRO A 111 -11.17 -2.11 -1.93
C PRO A 111 -10.99 -1.59 -3.35
N ARG A 112 -10.74 -2.48 -4.32
CA ARG A 112 -10.61 -2.13 -5.74
C ARG A 112 -11.96 -2.11 -6.47
N LEU A 113 -13.04 -2.59 -5.83
CA LEU A 113 -14.39 -2.74 -6.40
C LEU A 113 -14.36 -3.43 -7.77
N ILE A 114 -13.50 -4.46 -7.90
CA ILE A 114 -13.40 -5.25 -9.13
C ILE A 114 -14.69 -6.05 -9.28
N ARG A 115 -15.31 -6.02 -10.46
CA ARG A 115 -16.51 -6.81 -10.80
C ARG A 115 -17.72 -6.60 -9.87
N THR A 116 -17.81 -5.44 -9.20
CA THR A 116 -18.97 -5.08 -8.37
C THR A 116 -20.11 -4.45 -9.17
N HIS A 117 -19.81 -3.89 -10.35
CA HIS A 117 -20.82 -3.50 -11.33
C HIS A 117 -21.21 -4.73 -12.16
N SER A 118 -22.17 -5.52 -11.67
CA SER A 118 -22.80 -6.56 -12.48
C SER A 118 -23.78 -5.93 -13.47
N THR A 119 -23.57 -6.18 -14.76
CA THR A 119 -24.57 -6.24 -15.83
C THR A 119 -25.50 -5.03 -15.98
N ASP A 120 -25.01 -3.97 -16.62
CA ASP A 120 -25.89 -3.27 -17.56
C ASP A 120 -26.02 -4.22 -18.78
N PRO A 121 -27.20 -4.80 -19.08
CA PRO A 121 -27.36 -5.70 -20.22
C PRO A 121 -27.02 -5.04 -21.57
N ALA A 122 -26.86 -3.71 -21.60
CA ALA A 122 -26.41 -2.94 -22.74
C ALA A 122 -24.89 -2.69 -22.81
N SER A 123 -24.12 -3.07 -21.78
CA SER A 123 -22.65 -2.95 -21.85
C SER A 123 -22.06 -4.10 -22.67
N PRO A 124 -21.26 -3.82 -23.71
CA PRO A 124 -20.61 -4.86 -24.49
C PRO A 124 -19.78 -5.73 -23.56
N GLU A 125 -19.94 -7.05 -23.67
CA GLU A 125 -19.14 -8.01 -22.93
C GLU A 125 -17.66 -7.59 -23.04
N PRO A 126 -16.94 -7.48 -21.92
CA PRO A 126 -15.51 -7.23 -21.99
C PRO A 126 -14.88 -8.33 -22.86
N PRO A 127 -13.90 -7.99 -23.72
CA PRO A 127 -13.32 -8.94 -24.66
C PRO A 127 -12.91 -10.19 -23.90
N THR A 128 -13.27 -11.35 -24.43
CA THR A 128 -12.99 -12.71 -23.94
C THR A 128 -11.58 -12.81 -23.39
N LYS A 129 -11.40 -12.44 -22.11
CA LYS A 129 -10.15 -12.68 -21.39
C LYS A 129 -10.14 -14.17 -21.16
N GLN A 130 -9.13 -14.83 -21.71
CA GLN A 130 -8.88 -16.25 -21.54
C GLN A 130 -8.90 -16.56 -20.04
N TYR A 131 -9.97 -17.20 -19.58
CA TYR A 131 -10.16 -17.53 -18.18
C TYR A 131 -9.02 -18.46 -17.76
N GLN A 132 -8.36 -18.12 -16.66
CA GLN A 132 -7.26 -18.92 -16.19
C GLN A 132 -7.83 -20.14 -15.47
N SER A 133 -7.41 -21.35 -15.83
CA SER A 133 -7.86 -22.52 -15.10
C SER A 133 -7.45 -22.43 -13.62
N ARG A 134 -8.35 -22.86 -12.72
CA ARG A 134 -8.12 -22.81 -11.27
C ARG A 134 -6.84 -23.55 -10.87
N GLY A 135 -6.59 -24.72 -11.47
CA GLY A 135 -5.36 -25.49 -11.22
C GLY A 135 -4.08 -24.73 -11.59
N VAL A 136 -4.03 -24.14 -12.79
CA VAL A 136 -2.87 -23.34 -13.22
C VAL A 136 -2.68 -22.12 -12.31
N PHE A 137 -3.77 -21.43 -11.95
CA PHE A 137 -3.71 -20.31 -11.03
C PHE A 137 -3.11 -20.70 -9.67
N LEU A 138 -3.60 -21.78 -9.07
CA LEU A 138 -3.12 -22.26 -7.77
C LEU A 138 -1.65 -22.68 -7.82
N VAL A 139 -1.21 -23.36 -8.89
CA VAL A 139 0.20 -23.68 -9.09
C VAL A 139 1.04 -22.41 -9.16
N LEU A 140 0.62 -21.39 -9.90
CA LEU A 140 1.36 -20.13 -10.00
C LEU A 140 1.43 -19.38 -8.67
N GLN A 141 0.33 -19.32 -7.90
CA GLN A 141 0.38 -18.71 -6.57
C GLN A 141 1.27 -19.50 -5.62
N GLY A 142 1.21 -20.84 -5.65
CA GLY A 142 2.08 -21.71 -4.86
C GLY A 142 3.57 -21.53 -5.22
N SER A 143 3.91 -21.54 -6.50
CA SER A 143 5.28 -21.29 -6.98
C SER A 143 5.78 -19.90 -6.58
N LYS A 144 4.94 -18.88 -6.69
CA LYS A 144 5.26 -17.52 -6.26
C LYS A 144 5.56 -17.45 -4.76
N LEU A 145 4.69 -18.02 -3.93
CA LEU A 145 4.87 -18.04 -2.47
C LEU A 145 6.14 -18.79 -2.08
N PHE A 146 6.42 -19.92 -2.73
CA PHE A 146 7.67 -20.66 -2.54
C PHE A 146 8.89 -19.83 -2.91
N MET A 147 8.85 -19.14 -4.05
CA MET A 147 9.94 -18.27 -4.49
C MET A 147 10.17 -17.11 -3.50
N TYR A 148 9.11 -16.47 -3.00
CA TYR A 148 9.22 -15.45 -1.96
C TYR A 148 9.80 -16.00 -0.66
N TYR A 149 9.41 -17.20 -0.25
CA TYR A 149 9.97 -17.86 0.93
C TYR A 149 11.48 -18.09 0.77
N ILE A 150 11.92 -18.66 -0.36
CA ILE A 150 13.35 -18.90 -0.63
C ILE A 150 14.13 -17.59 -0.67
N ILE A 151 13.63 -16.58 -1.39
CA ILE A 151 14.34 -15.29 -1.48
C ILE A 151 14.43 -14.65 -0.10
N GLN A 152 13.33 -14.59 0.65
CA GLN A 152 13.30 -13.89 1.94
C GLN A 152 14.10 -14.60 3.04
N THR A 153 14.14 -15.93 3.05
CA THR A 153 14.76 -16.70 4.15
C THR A 153 16.16 -17.21 3.85
N LYS A 154 16.54 -17.34 2.57
CA LYS A 154 17.85 -17.88 2.16
C LYS A 154 18.69 -16.84 1.44
N ILE A 155 18.17 -16.25 0.37
CA ILE A 155 18.97 -15.39 -0.52
C ILE A 155 19.20 -14.02 0.12
N PHE A 156 18.15 -13.40 0.64
CA PHE A 156 18.20 -12.03 1.16
C PHE A 156 19.10 -11.92 2.41
N PRO A 157 19.03 -12.83 3.40
CA PRO A 157 19.98 -12.83 4.53
C PRO A 157 21.42 -13.10 4.09
N ALA A 158 21.65 -14.08 3.21
CA ALA A 158 23.00 -14.36 2.71
C ALA A 158 23.61 -13.17 1.96
N LEU A 159 22.81 -12.48 1.15
CA LEU A 159 23.23 -11.25 0.48
C LEU A 159 23.53 -10.13 1.48
N PHE A 160 22.73 -10.01 2.55
CA PHE A 160 22.97 -9.03 3.60
C PHE A 160 24.29 -9.29 4.31
N ASP A 161 24.54 -10.53 4.74
CA ASP A 161 25.77 -10.89 5.47
C ASP A 161 27.03 -10.68 4.62
N GLU A 162 26.96 -10.94 3.31
CA GLU A 162 28.09 -10.74 2.38
C GLU A 162 28.32 -9.27 2.00
N VAL A 163 27.26 -8.47 1.82
CA VAL A 163 27.37 -7.09 1.30
C VAL A 163 27.42 -6.05 2.41
N VAL A 164 26.76 -6.31 3.54
CA VAL A 164 26.57 -5.39 4.66
C VAL A 164 26.91 -6.14 5.96
N ILE A 165 28.20 -6.36 6.18
CA ILE A 165 28.76 -7.21 7.26
C ILE A 165 28.25 -6.80 8.67
N ASP A 166 27.80 -5.55 8.86
CA ASP A 166 26.92 -5.11 9.96
C ASP A 166 26.60 -3.61 9.71
N ILE A 167 25.33 -3.17 9.84
CA ILE A 167 25.00 -1.74 9.86
C ILE A 167 25.30 -1.20 11.25
N LEU A 168 26.35 -0.38 11.37
CA LEU A 168 26.72 0.21 12.65
C LEU A 168 25.77 1.35 13.02
N PRO A 169 25.50 1.60 14.32
CA PRO A 169 24.67 2.74 14.73
C PRO A 169 25.17 4.07 14.19
N SER A 170 26.49 4.25 14.10
CA SER A 170 27.12 5.45 13.54
C SER A 170 26.85 5.65 12.04
N GLU A 171 26.40 4.63 11.31
CA GLU A 171 26.12 4.64 9.87
C GLU A 171 24.66 4.93 9.51
N VAL A 172 23.81 5.03 10.52
CA VAL A 172 22.40 5.42 10.42
C VAL A 172 22.03 6.51 11.44
N ALA A 173 23.04 7.17 11.99
CA ALA A 173 22.90 8.17 13.05
C ALA A 173 22.14 9.42 12.56
N PRO A 174 21.67 10.30 13.48
CA PRO A 174 20.84 11.46 13.14
C PRO A 174 21.39 12.36 12.02
N TYR A 175 22.71 12.51 11.91
CA TYR A 175 23.31 13.33 10.85
C TYR A 175 23.15 12.71 9.44
N GLN A 176 23.04 11.38 9.33
CA GLN A 176 22.78 10.67 8.06
C GLN A 176 21.30 10.60 7.68
N GLN A 177 20.40 11.00 8.59
CA GLN A 177 18.95 11.03 8.37
C GLN A 177 18.49 12.30 7.65
N SER A 178 19.34 13.33 7.54
CA SER A 178 18.97 14.61 6.94
C SER A 178 18.82 14.50 5.41
N LEU A 179 17.74 15.08 4.87
CA LEU A 179 17.58 15.28 3.42
C LEU A 179 18.68 16.19 2.86
N TRP A 180 19.21 17.12 3.65
CA TRP A 180 20.17 18.11 3.18
C TRP A 180 21.59 17.80 3.64
N ARG A 181 21.90 16.52 3.88
CA ARG A 181 23.25 16.13 4.29
C ARG A 181 24.26 16.54 3.20
N PRO A 182 25.41 17.13 3.59
CA PRO A 182 26.50 17.35 2.65
C PRO A 182 26.94 16.03 2.00
N LEU A 183 27.25 16.08 0.70
CA LEU A 183 27.82 14.95 -0.03
C LEU A 183 29.36 14.91 0.05
N ASP A 184 29.95 15.91 0.69
CA ASP A 184 31.39 15.94 0.98
C ASP A 184 31.74 14.77 1.90
N GLY A 185 32.72 13.96 1.50
CA GLY A 185 33.11 12.75 2.23
C GLY A 185 32.15 11.56 2.11
N PHE A 186 31.20 11.54 1.17
CA PHE A 186 30.27 10.41 1.01
C PHE A 186 31.02 9.11 0.63
N THR A 187 31.04 8.15 1.54
CA THR A 187 31.84 6.92 1.39
C THR A 187 31.12 5.86 0.55
N ALA A 188 31.88 4.96 -0.06
CA ALA A 188 31.31 3.81 -0.77
C ALA A 188 30.44 2.93 0.14
N ARG A 189 30.83 2.80 1.43
CA ARG A 189 30.07 2.05 2.44
C ARG A 189 28.72 2.69 2.74
N GLU A 190 28.65 4.01 2.87
CA GLU A 190 27.37 4.71 3.04
C GLU A 190 26.47 4.59 1.80
N CYS A 191 27.05 4.63 0.60
CA CYS A 191 26.32 4.39 -0.65
C CYS A 191 25.68 2.99 -0.66
N LEU A 192 26.45 1.98 -0.26
CA LEU A 192 25.97 0.60 -0.13
C LEU A 192 24.85 0.49 0.91
N ASN A 193 25.01 1.07 2.10
CA ASN A 193 23.99 1.06 3.15
C ASN A 193 22.68 1.72 2.70
N VAL A 194 22.75 2.91 2.09
CA VAL A 194 21.56 3.61 1.55
C VAL A 194 20.88 2.77 0.47
N THR A 195 21.66 2.21 -0.45
CA THR A 195 21.16 1.36 -1.53
C THR A 195 20.46 0.14 -0.97
N PHE A 196 21.12 -0.58 -0.06
CA PHE A 196 20.59 -1.77 0.56
C PHE A 196 19.31 -1.48 1.35
N VAL A 197 19.31 -0.49 2.25
CA VAL A 197 18.13 -0.11 3.04
C VAL A 197 16.96 0.31 2.15
N THR A 198 17.24 1.03 1.07
CA THR A 198 16.20 1.45 0.14
C THR A 198 15.60 0.25 -0.58
N LEU A 199 16.43 -0.58 -1.23
CA LEU A 199 15.95 -1.73 -1.99
C LEU A 199 15.27 -2.75 -1.07
N SER A 200 15.80 -3.00 0.12
CA SER A 200 15.23 -3.91 1.11
C SER A 200 13.86 -3.45 1.60
N SER A 201 13.66 -2.14 1.80
CA SER A 201 12.39 -1.57 2.24
C SER A 201 11.28 -1.78 1.21
N PHE A 202 11.57 -1.53 -0.07
CA PHE A 202 10.64 -1.76 -1.17
C PHE A 202 10.39 -3.26 -1.40
N TRP A 203 11.45 -4.07 -1.40
CA TRP A 203 11.37 -5.53 -1.56
C TRP A 203 10.52 -6.18 -0.47
N THR A 204 10.81 -5.87 0.79
CA THR A 204 10.10 -6.43 1.94
C THR A 204 8.61 -6.09 1.89
N THR A 205 8.28 -4.84 1.54
CA THR A 205 6.88 -4.40 1.40
C THR A 205 6.19 -5.10 0.23
N PHE A 206 6.89 -5.28 -0.90
CA PHE A 206 6.38 -6.00 -2.06
C PHE A 206 6.05 -7.46 -1.71
N VAL A 207 6.98 -8.17 -1.06
CA VAL A 207 6.80 -9.57 -0.66
C VAL A 207 5.63 -9.71 0.33
N TYR A 208 5.52 -8.83 1.32
CA TYR A 208 4.40 -8.88 2.26
C TYR A 208 3.06 -8.64 1.55
N LEU A 209 2.94 -7.62 0.72
CA LEU A 209 1.67 -7.31 0.06
C LEU A 209 1.29 -8.35 -1.00
N ASP A 210 2.18 -8.65 -1.94
CA ASP A 210 1.87 -9.60 -3.01
C ASP A 210 1.82 -11.04 -2.48
N GLY A 211 2.64 -11.38 -1.49
CA GLY A 211 2.61 -12.67 -0.80
C GLY A 211 1.31 -12.88 -0.03
N THR A 212 0.87 -11.92 0.78
CA THR A 212 -0.44 -12.01 1.46
C THR A 212 -1.58 -12.08 0.44
N ASN A 213 -1.53 -11.30 -0.63
CA ASN A 213 -2.53 -11.38 -1.70
C ASN A 213 -2.54 -12.75 -2.38
N ALA A 214 -1.38 -13.32 -2.70
CA ALA A 214 -1.27 -14.66 -3.28
C ALA A 214 -1.80 -15.75 -2.35
N LEU A 215 -1.51 -15.65 -1.05
CA LEU A 215 -2.00 -16.57 -0.02
C LEU A 215 -3.53 -16.51 0.09
N MET A 216 -4.10 -15.31 0.18
CA MET A 216 -5.54 -15.11 0.27
C MET A 216 -6.25 -15.55 -1.02
N ALA A 217 -5.69 -15.22 -2.19
CA ALA A 217 -6.21 -15.66 -3.47
C ALA A 217 -6.23 -17.19 -3.59
N ALA A 218 -5.14 -17.86 -3.21
CA ALA A 218 -5.08 -19.31 -3.21
C ALA A 218 -6.13 -19.91 -2.26
N PHE A 219 -6.28 -19.35 -1.06
CA PHE A 219 -7.29 -19.79 -0.09
C PHE A 219 -8.72 -19.66 -0.65
N PHE A 220 -9.14 -18.47 -1.09
CA PHE A 220 -10.51 -18.21 -1.54
C PHE A 220 -10.88 -18.94 -2.83
N VAL A 221 -9.92 -19.09 -3.77
CA VAL A 221 -10.14 -19.87 -5.00
C VAL A 221 -10.23 -21.36 -4.70
N THR A 222 -9.44 -21.88 -3.75
CA THR A 222 -9.48 -23.31 -3.37
C THR A 222 -10.83 -23.70 -2.77
N ILE A 223 -11.39 -22.86 -1.88
CA ILE A 223 -12.71 -23.09 -1.29
C ILE A 223 -13.88 -22.70 -2.21
N GLY A 224 -13.58 -22.23 -3.43
CA GLY A 224 -14.58 -21.91 -4.46
C GLY A 224 -15.41 -20.64 -4.19
N LEU A 225 -14.95 -19.76 -3.31
CA LEU A 225 -15.64 -18.49 -3.03
C LEU A 225 -15.36 -17.42 -4.09
N ASP A 226 -14.16 -17.43 -4.67
CA ASP A 226 -13.72 -16.49 -5.70
C ASP A 226 -13.16 -17.22 -6.91
N ASP A 227 -13.15 -16.55 -8.06
CA ASP A 227 -12.49 -17.02 -9.28
C ASP A 227 -11.09 -16.37 -9.43
N PRO A 228 -10.14 -16.99 -10.17
CA PRO A 228 -8.80 -16.45 -10.40
C PRO A 228 -8.77 -14.97 -10.83
N GLU A 229 -9.74 -14.54 -11.63
CA GLU A 229 -9.80 -13.18 -12.15
C GLU A 229 -10.30 -12.14 -11.14
N ASP A 230 -10.84 -12.56 -10.00
CA ASP A 230 -11.19 -11.68 -8.88
C ASP A 230 -9.94 -11.22 -8.11
N TRP A 231 -8.81 -11.91 -8.34
CA TRP A 231 -7.51 -11.65 -7.70
C TRP A 231 -6.45 -11.17 -8.70
N PRO A 232 -6.67 -10.06 -9.44
CA PRO A 232 -5.66 -9.56 -10.37
C PRO A 232 -4.43 -9.07 -9.61
N PRO A 233 -3.25 -9.07 -10.27
CA PRO A 233 -2.00 -8.60 -9.68
C PRO A 233 -2.16 -7.25 -8.98
N LEU A 234 -1.53 -7.10 -7.81
CA LEU A 234 -1.56 -5.84 -7.07
C LEU A 234 -0.66 -4.79 -7.71
N PHE A 235 0.46 -5.23 -8.26
CA PHE A 235 1.48 -4.39 -8.87
C PHE A 235 1.37 -4.42 -10.39
N GLY A 236 1.70 -3.29 -11.01
CA GLY A 236 1.80 -3.19 -12.46
C GLY A 236 3.14 -3.70 -13.01
N ASN A 237 3.38 -3.43 -14.28
CA ASN A 237 4.61 -3.84 -14.93
C ASN A 237 5.75 -2.84 -14.59
N LEU A 238 6.91 -3.36 -14.18
CA LEU A 238 8.10 -2.56 -13.84
C LEU A 238 8.58 -1.69 -15.02
N SER A 239 8.33 -2.12 -16.27
CA SER A 239 8.59 -1.33 -17.49
C SER A 239 7.88 0.04 -17.51
N GLN A 240 6.87 0.22 -16.66
CA GLN A 240 6.10 1.46 -16.56
C GLN A 240 6.62 2.40 -15.48
N ALA A 241 7.54 1.97 -14.62
CA ALA A 241 8.07 2.78 -13.52
C ALA A 241 9.10 3.86 -13.95
N THR A 242 8.92 4.42 -15.15
CA THR A 242 9.76 5.49 -15.71
C THR A 242 9.26 6.85 -15.22
N GLY A 243 9.72 7.27 -14.04
CA GLY A 243 9.31 8.49 -13.32
C GLY A 243 8.43 8.22 -12.10
N LEU A 244 8.50 9.09 -11.09
CA LEU A 244 7.82 8.97 -9.79
C LEU A 244 6.32 8.85 -9.94
N ARG A 245 5.70 9.66 -10.81
CA ARG A 245 4.25 9.59 -11.01
C ARG A 245 3.83 8.23 -11.55
N ASN A 246 4.58 7.67 -12.51
CA ASN A 246 4.24 6.36 -13.06
C ASN A 246 4.56 5.24 -12.07
N PHE A 247 5.64 5.36 -11.29
CA PHE A 247 5.95 4.43 -10.19
C PHE A 247 4.75 4.29 -9.26
N TRP A 248 4.23 5.41 -8.72
CA TRP A 248 3.13 5.37 -7.75
C TRP A 248 1.76 5.05 -8.36
N SER A 249 1.48 5.48 -9.60
CA SER A 249 0.12 5.34 -10.19
C SER A 249 -0.07 4.12 -11.10
N LYS A 250 1.01 3.49 -11.57
CA LYS A 250 0.95 2.36 -12.50
C LYS A 250 1.63 1.10 -11.97
N PHE A 251 2.78 1.24 -11.31
CA PHE A 251 3.55 0.10 -10.85
C PHE A 251 3.22 -0.29 -9.40
N TRP A 252 3.30 0.66 -8.47
CA TRP A 252 3.11 0.42 -7.04
C TRP A 252 1.65 0.08 -6.71
N HIS A 253 1.44 -0.77 -5.70
CA HIS A 253 0.20 -1.49 -5.45
C HIS A 253 -1.09 -0.65 -5.60
N THR A 254 -2.10 -1.20 -6.28
CA THR A 254 -3.34 -0.45 -6.59
C THR A 254 -4.43 -0.55 -5.53
N LEU A 255 -4.21 -1.31 -4.45
CA LEU A 255 -5.20 -1.57 -3.39
C LEU A 255 -5.91 -0.31 -2.86
N PRO A 256 -5.20 0.75 -2.43
CA PRO A 256 -5.86 1.92 -1.84
C PRO A 256 -6.32 2.95 -2.89
N MET A 257 -6.01 2.76 -4.18
CA MET A 257 -6.19 3.82 -5.18
C MET A 257 -7.65 4.26 -5.34
N LYS A 258 -8.58 3.30 -5.34
CA LYS A 258 -10.01 3.59 -5.52
C LYS A 258 -10.56 4.41 -4.34
N PRO A 259 -10.46 3.96 -3.07
CA PRO A 259 -10.99 4.76 -1.96
C PRO A 259 -10.30 6.12 -1.82
N TYR A 260 -8.99 6.19 -2.02
CA TYR A 260 -8.26 7.45 -1.91
C TYR A 260 -8.65 8.43 -3.02
N LYS A 261 -8.84 7.93 -4.24
CA LYS A 261 -9.30 8.75 -5.36
C LYS A 261 -10.68 9.34 -5.08
N SER A 262 -11.61 8.53 -4.58
CA SER A 262 -12.99 8.98 -4.33
C SER A 262 -13.07 10.03 -3.23
N ILE A 263 -12.28 9.88 -2.16
CA ILE A 263 -12.12 10.92 -1.14
C ILE A 263 -11.47 12.17 -1.73
N GLY A 264 -10.43 12.01 -2.55
CA GLY A 264 -9.77 13.11 -3.24
C GLY A 264 -10.68 13.89 -4.20
N GLU A 265 -11.54 13.18 -4.94
CA GLU A 265 -12.56 13.77 -5.81
C GLU A 265 -13.62 14.52 -5.00
N PHE A 266 -14.08 13.96 -3.89
CA PHE A 266 -14.98 14.64 -2.97
C PHE A 266 -14.36 15.94 -2.45
N VAL A 267 -13.13 15.91 -1.94
CA VAL A 267 -12.43 17.11 -1.46
C VAL A 267 -12.24 18.12 -2.59
N SER A 268 -11.80 17.68 -3.78
CA SER A 268 -11.58 18.56 -4.92
C SER A 268 -12.86 19.26 -5.39
N PHE A 269 -13.99 18.55 -5.48
CA PHE A 269 -15.22 19.10 -6.03
C PHE A 269 -16.10 19.79 -4.99
N ARG A 270 -16.17 19.26 -3.76
CA ARG A 270 -17.09 19.77 -2.73
C ARG A 270 -16.46 20.82 -1.82
N VAL A 271 -15.22 20.62 -1.41
CA VAL A 271 -14.53 21.56 -0.51
C VAL A 271 -13.95 22.70 -1.33
N PHE A 272 -13.19 22.36 -2.36
CA PHE A 272 -12.47 23.36 -3.13
C PHE A 272 -13.23 23.86 -4.36
N ARG A 273 -14.10 23.05 -4.98
CA ARG A 273 -14.86 23.40 -6.20
C ARG A 273 -13.97 23.59 -7.44
N TRP A 274 -12.92 22.78 -7.58
CA TRP A 274 -12.05 22.83 -8.75
C TRP A 274 -12.77 22.36 -10.01
N SER A 275 -12.39 22.90 -11.15
CA SER A 275 -12.91 22.42 -12.43
C SER A 275 -12.41 20.99 -12.72
N PRO A 276 -13.27 20.11 -13.27
CA PRO A 276 -12.89 18.76 -13.63
C PRO A 276 -11.65 18.74 -14.53
N ARG A 277 -10.76 17.77 -14.31
CA ARG A 277 -9.53 17.53 -15.10
C ARG A 277 -8.48 18.64 -15.06
N SER A 278 -8.73 19.75 -14.34
CA SER A 278 -7.72 20.80 -14.11
C SER A 278 -6.49 20.26 -13.40
N PHE A 279 -5.39 21.02 -13.47
CA PHE A 279 -4.19 20.67 -12.72
C PHE A 279 -4.47 20.65 -11.22
N ALA A 280 -5.14 21.68 -10.70
CA ALA A 280 -5.53 21.77 -9.29
C ALA A 280 -6.35 20.54 -8.86
N HIS A 281 -7.33 20.11 -9.66
CA HIS A 281 -8.11 18.89 -9.39
C HIS A 281 -7.23 17.64 -9.24
N LYS A 282 -6.33 17.40 -10.20
CA LYS A 282 -5.41 16.25 -10.16
C LYS A 282 -4.44 16.34 -8.98
N SER A 283 -3.95 17.54 -8.67
CA SER A 283 -3.05 17.79 -7.56
C SER A 283 -3.72 17.56 -6.21
N THR A 284 -4.98 17.99 -6.04
CA THR A 284 -5.75 17.73 -4.82
C THR A 284 -5.99 16.24 -4.62
N ILE A 285 -6.35 15.49 -5.67
CA ILE A 285 -6.51 14.03 -5.56
C ILE A 285 -5.20 13.37 -5.13
N ALA A 286 -4.07 13.76 -5.75
CA ALA A 286 -2.77 13.21 -5.39
C ALA A 286 -2.38 13.56 -3.95
N LEU A 287 -2.57 14.81 -3.52
CA LEU A 287 -2.27 15.25 -2.15
C LEU A 287 -3.07 14.43 -1.12
N VAL A 288 -4.37 14.25 -1.37
CA VAL A 288 -5.23 13.44 -0.50
C VAL A 288 -4.76 11.99 -0.50
N ALA A 289 -4.46 11.39 -1.66
CA ALA A 289 -4.00 10.01 -1.72
C ALA A 289 -2.69 9.78 -0.95
N PHE A 290 -1.68 10.65 -1.14
CA PHE A 290 -0.43 10.56 -0.40
C PHE A 290 -0.62 10.85 1.10
N GLY A 291 -1.45 11.84 1.45
CA GLY A 291 -1.76 12.16 2.84
C GLY A 291 -2.46 11.02 3.58
N LEU A 292 -3.48 10.41 2.97
CA LEU A 292 -4.19 9.26 3.55
C LEU A 292 -3.28 8.03 3.68
N SER A 293 -2.39 7.81 2.71
CA SER A 293 -1.37 6.76 2.80
C SER A 293 -0.44 7.01 3.98
N GLY A 294 0.12 8.22 4.09
CA GLY A 294 0.99 8.61 5.19
C GLY A 294 0.33 8.49 6.57
N LEU A 295 -0.93 8.92 6.69
CA LEU A 295 -1.71 8.79 7.91
C LEU A 295 -1.97 7.32 8.27
N SER A 296 -2.29 6.47 7.30
CA SER A 296 -2.54 5.04 7.55
C SER A 296 -1.27 4.35 8.07
N HIS A 297 -0.11 4.63 7.45
CA HIS A 297 1.17 4.11 7.89
C HIS A 297 1.58 4.62 9.27
N ALA A 298 1.50 5.93 9.49
CA ALA A 298 1.77 6.57 10.77
C ALA A 298 0.91 6.01 11.90
N PHE A 299 -0.39 5.83 11.64
CA PHE A 299 -1.32 5.37 12.66
C PHE A 299 -1.05 3.92 13.10
N VAL A 300 -0.72 3.04 12.15
CA VAL A 300 -0.31 1.67 12.48
C VAL A 300 0.99 1.64 13.27
N ASP A 301 1.97 2.48 12.91
CA ASP A 301 3.24 2.55 13.64
C ASP A 301 3.05 3.11 15.06
N TRP A 302 2.21 4.13 15.22
CA TRP A 302 1.83 4.69 16.52
C TRP A 302 1.17 3.65 17.43
N GLN A 303 0.22 2.85 16.91
CA GLN A 303 -0.42 1.76 17.67
C GLN A 303 0.56 0.64 18.08
N ARG A 304 1.67 0.51 17.36
CA ARG A 304 2.76 -0.42 17.71
C ARG A 304 3.78 0.20 18.67
N GLY A 305 3.59 1.44 19.10
CA GLY A 305 4.51 2.16 19.98
C GLY A 305 5.73 2.74 19.27
N GLY A 306 5.70 2.85 17.93
CA GLY A 306 6.76 3.48 17.15
C GLY A 306 6.82 4.99 17.43
N PRO A 307 7.92 5.54 17.96
CA PRO A 307 8.01 6.97 18.28
C PRO A 307 8.20 7.86 17.03
N ASP A 308 8.61 7.28 15.91
CA ASP A 308 8.88 8.00 14.66
C ASP A 308 7.72 7.93 13.66
N TRP A 309 6.52 7.60 14.14
CA TRP A 309 5.32 7.43 13.32
C TRP A 309 5.06 8.59 12.35
N HIS A 310 5.41 9.81 12.76
CA HIS A 310 5.20 11.04 11.99
C HIS A 310 6.05 11.10 10.70
N LEU A 311 7.17 10.38 10.65
CA LEU A 311 8.04 10.33 9.48
C LEU A 311 7.35 9.68 8.27
N HIS A 312 6.39 8.77 8.52
CA HIS A 312 5.57 8.23 7.44
C HIS A 312 4.78 9.34 6.73
N ILE A 313 4.16 10.25 7.49
CA ILE A 313 3.40 11.38 6.92
C ILE A 313 4.33 12.24 6.07
N TYR A 314 5.49 12.62 6.62
CA TYR A 314 6.47 13.46 5.92
C TYR A 314 6.99 12.79 4.65
N TRP A 315 7.32 11.50 4.69
CA TRP A 315 7.84 10.79 3.53
C TRP A 315 6.80 10.67 2.40
N PHE A 316 5.54 10.36 2.72
CA PHE A 316 4.49 10.32 1.69
C PHE A 316 4.17 11.72 1.12
N LEU A 317 4.16 12.77 1.94
CA LEU A 317 4.00 14.14 1.44
C LEU A 317 5.20 14.59 0.59
N LEU A 318 6.42 14.16 0.93
CA LEU A 318 7.60 14.41 0.10
C LEU A 318 7.50 13.71 -1.26
N ASN A 319 6.95 12.49 -1.31
CA ASN A 319 6.66 11.81 -2.57
C ASN A 319 5.62 12.55 -3.43
N PHE A 320 4.59 13.14 -2.79
CA PHE A 320 3.67 14.04 -3.48
C PHE A 320 4.40 15.23 -4.10
N LEU A 321 5.26 15.91 -3.32
CA LEU A 321 6.07 17.03 -3.81
C LEU A 321 7.01 16.61 -4.95
N GLY A 322 7.64 15.44 -4.85
CA GLY A 322 8.46 14.86 -5.91
C GLY A 322 7.66 14.63 -7.21
N CYS A 323 6.48 14.02 -7.11
CA CYS A 323 5.58 13.83 -8.26
C CYS A 323 5.10 15.16 -8.86
N MET A 324 4.85 16.17 -8.00
CA MET A 324 4.43 17.50 -8.42
C MET A 324 5.55 18.22 -9.15
N GLY A 325 6.76 18.20 -8.58
CA GLY A 325 7.97 18.76 -9.16
C GLY A 325 8.29 18.12 -10.51
N GLU A 326 8.28 16.79 -10.60
CA GLU A 326 8.43 16.05 -11.86
C GLU A 326 7.39 16.49 -12.91
N SER A 327 6.12 16.59 -12.50
CA SER A 327 5.04 16.98 -13.40
C SER A 327 5.18 18.41 -13.91
N LEU A 328 5.63 19.34 -13.06
CA LEU A 328 5.90 20.72 -13.45
C LEU A 328 7.14 20.82 -14.35
N PHE A 329 8.21 20.12 -14.01
CA PHE A 329 9.43 20.06 -14.81
C PHE A 329 9.15 19.56 -16.23
N VAL A 330 8.44 18.43 -16.38
CA VAL A 330 8.07 17.88 -17.69
C VAL A 330 7.16 18.85 -18.46
N LYS A 331 6.23 19.55 -17.80
CA LYS A 331 5.40 20.56 -18.46
C LYS A 331 6.22 21.74 -18.98
N VAL A 332 7.14 22.25 -18.18
CA VAL A 332 8.04 23.36 -18.57
C VAL A 332 8.91 22.91 -19.73
N LEU A 333 9.52 21.72 -19.65
CA LEU A 333 10.35 21.18 -20.73
C LEU A 333 9.58 21.03 -22.04
N ARG A 334 8.34 20.52 -21.99
CA ARG A 334 7.47 20.43 -23.18
C ARG A 334 7.09 21.79 -23.74
N HIS A 335 6.84 22.78 -22.87
CA HIS A 335 6.56 24.15 -23.29
C HIS A 335 7.76 24.81 -23.98
N LEU A 336 8.96 24.62 -23.44
CA LEU A 336 10.21 25.11 -24.04
C LEU A 336 10.49 24.41 -25.39
N ALA A 337 10.30 23.10 -25.47
CA ALA A 337 10.46 22.35 -26.71
C ALA A 337 9.45 22.77 -27.78
N TRP A 338 8.20 23.07 -27.39
CA TRP A 338 7.19 23.63 -28.29
C TRP A 338 7.61 25.00 -28.82
N ARG A 339 8.10 25.91 -27.95
CA ARG A 339 8.62 27.22 -28.38
C ARG A 339 9.81 27.14 -29.32
N ALA A 340 10.60 26.07 -29.22
CA ALA A 340 11.76 25.84 -30.07
C ALA A 340 11.47 24.99 -31.32
N ASP A 341 10.21 24.62 -31.59
CA ASP A 341 9.79 23.69 -32.66
C ASP A 341 10.49 22.31 -32.60
N ARG A 342 10.85 21.87 -31.38
CA ARG A 342 11.54 20.59 -31.08
C ARG A 342 10.63 19.57 -30.40
N GLU A 343 9.30 19.75 -30.50
CA GLU A 343 8.36 18.89 -29.78
C GLU A 343 8.45 17.42 -30.23
N ARG A 344 8.65 17.18 -31.53
CA ARG A 344 8.82 15.83 -32.08
C ARG A 344 10.08 15.15 -31.54
N ASP A 345 11.18 15.89 -31.45
CA ASP A 345 12.45 15.39 -30.94
C ASP A 345 12.32 15.00 -29.46
N LEU A 346 11.71 15.87 -28.64
CA LEU A 346 11.46 15.58 -27.22
C LEU A 346 10.54 14.35 -27.04
N ARG A 347 9.45 14.25 -27.81
CA ARG A 347 8.54 13.09 -27.75
C ARG A 347 9.23 11.80 -28.17
N THR A 348 10.16 11.86 -29.12
CA THR A 348 10.96 10.71 -29.55
C THR A 348 11.93 10.30 -28.44
N LEU A 349 12.60 11.26 -27.80
CA LEU A 349 13.46 11.03 -26.65
C LEU A 349 12.68 10.41 -25.47
N GLU A 350 11.51 10.95 -25.11
CA GLU A 350 10.64 10.43 -24.04
C GLU A 350 10.27 8.95 -24.27
N LYS A 351 10.07 8.54 -25.53
CA LYS A 351 9.72 7.16 -25.90
C LYS A 351 10.93 6.25 -26.10
N SER A 352 12.11 6.82 -26.29
CA SER A 352 13.35 6.09 -26.50
C SER A 352 13.78 5.33 -25.23
N TRP A 353 14.75 4.43 -25.38
CA TRP A 353 15.38 3.76 -24.24
C TRP A 353 16.07 4.77 -23.31
N LEU A 354 16.69 5.83 -23.85
CA LEU A 354 17.34 6.88 -23.08
C LEU A 354 16.36 7.60 -22.15
N GLY A 355 15.21 8.04 -22.68
CA GLY A 355 14.18 8.71 -21.88
C GLY A 355 13.64 7.81 -20.76
N ARG A 356 13.48 6.51 -21.04
CA ARG A 356 13.12 5.53 -20.02
C ARG A 356 14.20 5.38 -18.94
N SER A 357 15.46 5.24 -19.35
CA SER A 357 16.61 5.12 -18.43
C SER A 357 16.73 6.34 -17.53
N VAL A 358 16.59 7.56 -18.07
CA VAL A 358 16.57 8.79 -17.27
C VAL A 358 15.45 8.76 -16.24
N GLY A 359 14.26 8.30 -16.63
CA GLY A 359 13.14 8.12 -15.71
C GLY A 359 13.41 7.13 -14.58
N TYR A 360 14.09 6.01 -14.87
CA TYR A 360 14.48 5.03 -13.84
C TYR A 360 15.54 5.59 -12.89
N VAL A 361 16.58 6.21 -13.44
CA VAL A 361 17.63 6.84 -12.65
C VAL A 361 17.04 7.90 -11.73
N TRP A 362 16.11 8.72 -12.23
CA TRP A 362 15.42 9.72 -11.42
C TRP A 362 14.66 9.10 -10.24
N VAL A 363 13.92 8.01 -10.47
CA VAL A 363 13.21 7.28 -9.40
C VAL A 363 14.19 6.74 -8.36
N CYS A 364 15.29 6.11 -8.79
CA CYS A 364 16.32 5.58 -7.89
C CYS A 364 16.98 6.68 -7.07
N VAL A 365 17.41 7.78 -7.71
CA VAL A 365 18.03 8.93 -7.04
C VAL A 365 17.07 9.52 -6.00
N PHE A 366 15.80 9.72 -6.37
CA PHE A 366 14.80 10.26 -5.45
C PHE A 366 14.59 9.36 -4.22
N PHE A 367 14.52 8.03 -4.40
CA PHE A 367 14.35 7.13 -3.27
C PHE A 367 15.62 6.99 -2.43
N PHE A 368 16.80 6.91 -3.03
CA PHE A 368 18.07 6.89 -2.28
C PHE A 368 18.29 8.18 -1.49
N TRP A 369 17.74 9.30 -1.96
CA TRP A 369 17.76 10.55 -1.24
C TRP A 369 16.75 10.61 -0.07
N THR A 370 15.54 10.12 -0.28
CA THR A 370 14.43 10.33 0.67
C THR A 370 14.21 9.21 1.67
N VAL A 371 14.57 7.96 1.34
CA VAL A 371 14.36 6.79 2.21
C VAL A 371 15.23 6.81 3.47
N PRO A 372 16.50 7.25 3.46
CA PRO A 372 17.30 7.37 4.68
C PRO A 372 16.60 8.17 5.78
N MET A 373 16.05 9.34 5.44
CA MET A 373 15.30 10.17 6.40
C MET A 373 14.15 9.42 7.06
N TRP A 374 13.49 8.54 6.31
CA TRP A 374 12.35 7.77 6.79
C TRP A 374 12.75 6.49 7.56
N ARG A 375 13.78 5.77 7.11
CA ARG A 375 14.11 4.42 7.61
C ARG A 375 15.28 4.35 8.57
N PHE A 376 16.27 5.24 8.43
CA PHE A 376 17.44 5.23 9.31
C PHE A 376 17.10 5.46 10.79
N PRO A 377 16.10 6.26 11.19
CA PRO A 377 15.75 6.41 12.61
C PRO A 377 15.37 5.10 13.30
N ASP A 378 14.55 4.28 12.65
CA ASP A 378 14.14 2.96 13.15
C ASP A 378 15.33 1.99 13.19
N ILE A 379 16.10 1.91 12.10
CA ILE A 379 17.30 1.06 12.03
C ILE A 379 18.34 1.46 13.08
N HIS A 380 18.55 2.76 13.29
CA HIS A 380 19.46 3.29 14.30
C HIS A 380 19.04 2.85 15.70
N ARG A 381 17.76 2.98 16.05
CA ARG A 381 17.25 2.50 17.35
C ARG A 381 17.46 1.00 17.51
N GLN A 382 17.11 0.20 16.51
CA GLN A 382 17.28 -1.24 16.56
C GLN A 382 18.76 -1.60 16.73
N SER A 383 19.65 -0.97 15.97
CA SER A 383 21.11 -1.21 16.05
C SER A 383 21.69 -0.88 17.43
N LEU A 384 21.21 0.19 18.10
CA LEU A 384 21.63 0.54 19.46
C LEU A 384 21.20 -0.51 20.49
N VAL A 385 19.97 -1.03 20.37
CA VAL A 385 19.46 -2.10 21.24
C VAL A 385 20.29 -3.37 21.06
N PHE A 386 20.55 -3.76 19.80
CA PHE A 386 21.39 -4.92 19.50
C PHE A 386 22.80 -4.76 20.03
N GLN A 387 23.43 -3.58 19.87
CA GLN A 387 24.76 -3.31 20.39
C GLN A 387 24.80 -3.43 21.91
N LYS A 388 23.83 -2.84 22.62
CA LYS A 388 23.73 -2.93 24.08
C LYS A 388 23.53 -4.37 24.55
N MET A 389 22.71 -5.15 23.84
CA MET A 389 22.49 -6.56 24.15
C MET A 389 23.77 -7.40 23.95
N ARG A 390 24.51 -7.19 22.84
CA ARG A 390 25.81 -7.84 22.61
C ARG A 390 26.81 -7.50 23.72
N GLN A 391 26.87 -6.23 24.14
CA GLN A 391 27.73 -5.80 25.25
C GLN A 391 27.39 -6.51 26.58
N LEU A 392 26.10 -6.59 26.93
CA LEU A 392 25.64 -7.29 28.13
C LEU A 392 26.01 -8.77 28.10
N LEU A 393 25.76 -9.46 26.99
CA LEU A 393 26.11 -10.88 26.83
C LEU A 393 27.64 -11.10 26.97
N SER A 394 28.45 -10.27 26.32
CA SER A 394 29.91 -10.36 26.44
C SER A 394 30.43 -10.11 27.87
N SER A 395 29.70 -9.33 28.68
CA SER A 395 30.04 -9.11 30.08
C SER A 395 29.59 -10.24 31.01
N MET A 396 28.67 -11.11 30.57
CA MET A 396 28.17 -12.26 31.33
C MET A 396 28.98 -13.55 31.07
N GLU A 397 29.70 -13.64 29.94
CA GLU A 397 30.59 -14.76 29.61
C GLU A 397 31.95 -14.71 30.35
N ILE A 398 32.20 -13.66 31.15
CA ILE A 398 33.37 -13.53 32.01
C ILE A 398 32.98 -13.83 33.47
N VAL A 399 32.70 -15.10 33.78
CA VAL A 399 32.68 -15.65 35.16
C VAL A 399 33.21 -17.08 35.15
#